data_AF-A0A6V7ICY3-F1
#
_entry.id   AF-A0A6V7ICY3-F1
#
_cell.length_a   1.000
_cell.length_b   1.000
_cell.length_c   1.000
_cell.angle_alpha   90.00
_cell.angle_beta   90.00
_cell.angle_gamma   90.00
#
_symmetry.space_group_name_H-M   'P 1'
#
loop_
_entity.id
_entity.type
_entity.pdbx_description
1 polymer ?
#
loop_
_entity_poly.entity_id
_entity_poly.type
_entity_poly.pdbx_seq_one_letter_code
_entity_poly.pdbx_strand_id
1 'polypeptide(L)' 'GDSCGFRHEPSALGCEVMCTYWQQGNCLNEKCNFRHMELK' A
#
# COMPACT_ATOMS: atom_id res chain seq x y z
N GLY A 1 -4.83 -2.23 2.07
CA GLY A 1 -6.13 -2.42 1.40
C GLY A 1 -7.04 -1.28 1.79
N ASP A 2 -8.35 -1.48 1.68
CA ASP A 2 -9.38 -0.51 2.10
C ASP A 2 -9.33 -0.16 3.59
N SER A 3 -8.74 -1.02 4.43
CA SER A 3 -8.52 -0.78 5.86
C SER A 3 -7.16 -0.16 6.21
N CYS A 4 -6.40 0.35 5.22
CA CYS A 4 -5.16 1.05 5.51
C CYS A 4 -5.48 2.42 6.13
N GLY A 5 -5.07 2.63 7.38
CA GLY A 5 -5.29 3.88 8.11
C GLY A 5 -4.56 5.09 7.52
N PHE A 6 -3.61 4.83 6.63
CA PHE A 6 -2.87 5.84 5.88
C PHE A 6 -3.40 5.81 4.45
N ARG A 7 -4.32 6.74 4.18
CA ARG A 7 -5.09 6.83 2.92
C ARG A 7 -4.13 7.08 1.76
N HIS A 8 -3.87 5.99 1.03
CA HIS A 8 -3.29 5.89 -0.31
C HIS A 8 -2.62 7.16 -0.79
N GLU A 9 -1.34 7.33 -0.45
CA GLU A 9 -0.50 8.36 -1.07
C GLU A 9 -0.77 8.34 -2.58
N PRO A 10 -1.05 9.49 -3.24
CA PRO A 10 -1.41 9.49 -4.65
C PRO A 10 -0.41 8.76 -5.55
N SER A 11 0.87 8.80 -5.17
CA SER A 11 1.95 8.05 -5.83
C SER A 11 1.75 6.53 -5.79
N ALA A 12 1.08 5.99 -4.75
CA ALA A 12 0.77 4.57 -4.62
C ALA A 12 -0.42 4.10 -5.47
N LEU A 13 -1.34 5.02 -5.84
CA LEU A 13 -2.50 4.70 -6.69
C LEU A 13 -2.07 4.32 -8.11
N GLY A 14 -1.03 4.97 -8.63
CA GLY A 14 -0.44 4.66 -9.94
C GLY A 14 0.67 3.61 -9.90
N CYS A 15 1.00 3.08 -8.71
CA CYS A 15 2.07 2.09 -8.57
C CYS A 15 1.52 0.69 -8.81
N GLU A 16 2.03 -0.02 -9.81
CA GLU A 16 1.63 -1.40 -10.07
C GLU A 16 2.33 -2.42 -9.16
N VAL A 17 3.40 -1.99 -8.50
CA VAL A 17 4.21 -2.81 -7.59
C VAL A 17 3.55 -2.85 -6.21
N MET A 18 3.23 -4.06 -5.76
CA MET A 18 2.67 -4.29 -4.43
C MET A 18 3.75 -4.15 -3.35
N CYS A 19 3.40 -3.52 -2.23
CA CYS A 19 4.27 -3.47 -1.07
C CYS A 19 4.34 -4.84 -0.39
N THR A 20 5.52 -5.46 -0.38
CA THR A 20 5.75 -6.77 0.27
C THR A 20 5.60 -6.72 1.78
N TYR A 21 5.98 -5.61 2.43
CA TYR A 21 5.79 -5.43 3.87
C TYR A 21 4.31 -5.29 4.23
N TRP A 22 3.51 -4.61 3.40
CA TRP A 22 2.07 -4.51 3.61
C TRP A 22 1.39 -5.86 3.44
N GLN A 23 1.79 -6.64 2.43
CA GLN A 23 1.28 -7.99 2.22
C GLN A 23 1.53 -8.90 3.43
N GLN A 24 2.66 -8.71 4.12
CA GLN A 24 3.00 -9.42 5.36
C GLN A 24 2.37 -8.80 6.61
N GLY A 25 1.59 -7.71 6.48
CA GLY A 25 0.94 -7.01 7.60
C GLY A 25 1.86 -6.09 8.43
N ASN A 26 3.09 -5.83 7.96
CA ASN A 26 4.14 -5.15 8.72
C ASN A 26 4.56 -3.79 8.14
N CYS A 27 3.84 -3.24 7.15
CA CYS A 27 4.15 -1.90 6.64
C CYS A 27 3.68 -0.83 7.64
N LEU A 28 4.63 -0.10 8.20
CA LEU A 28 4.39 1.02 9.12
C LEU A 28 4.63 2.39 8.47
N ASN A 29 5.00 2.42 7.19
CA ASN A 29 5.25 3.67 6.48
C ASN A 29 3.92 4.31 6.05
N GLU A 30 3.58 5.41 6.71
CA GLU A 30 2.37 6.20 6.46
C GLU A 30 2.31 6.83 5.06
N LYS A 31 3.46 7.07 4.42
CA LYS A 31 3.57 7.59 3.05
C LYS A 31 4.21 6.58 2.12
N CYS A 32 3.80 5.32 2.24
CA CYS A 32 4.28 4.26 1.36
C CYS A 32 3.82 4.52 -0.08
N ASN A 33 4.76 4.57 -1.01
CA ASN A 33 4.49 4.78 -2.44
C ASN A 33 4.18 3.47 -3.19
N PHE A 34 4.25 2.33 -2.52
CA PHE A 34 3.94 1.03 -3.09
C PHE A 34 2.48 0.67 -2.82
N ARG A 35 1.87 -0.07 -3.73
CA ARG A 35 0.45 -0.38 -3.64
C ARG A 35 0.13 -1.27 -2.44
N HIS A 36 -0.86 -0.85 -1.67
CA HIS A 36 -1.42 -1.60 -0.54
C HIS A 36 -2.77 -2.21 -0.89
N MET A 37 -2.85 -3.06 -1.90
CA MET A 37 -4.04 -3.86 -2.21
C MET A 37 -3.65 -5.05 -3.07
N GLU A 38 -4.38 -6.15 -2.93
CA GLU A 38 -4.30 -7.28 -3.85
C GLU A 38 -5.05 -6.94 -5.14
N LEU A 39 -4.43 -7.23 -6.29
CA LEU A 39 -5.17 -7.26 -7.53
C LEU A 39 -5.87 -8.61 -7.60
N LYS A 40 -7.17 -8.58 -7.85
CA LYS A 40 -7.92 -9.73 -8.37
C LYS A 40 -8.04 -9.60 -9.87
#